data_AF-A0A9D7M336-F1
#
_entry.id   AF-A0A9D7M336-F1
#
_cell.length_a   1.000
_cell.length_b   1.000
_cell.length_c   1.000
_cell.angle_alpha   90.00
_cell.angle_beta   90.00
_cell.angle_gamma   90.00
#
_symmetry.space_group_name_H-M   'P 1'
#
loop_
_entity.id
_entity.type
_entity.pdbx_description
1 polymer ?
#
loop_
_entity_poly.entity_id
_entity_poly.type
_entity_poly.pdbx_seq_one_letter_code
_entity_poly.pdbx_strand_id
1 'polypeptide(L)'
;MKSTIFQKHAVLLSILTSVLLIVMATFLYPGGSIVDMNSTGFSWKHNFISNLFGAKAINGEANPARWWAFIGMAFHSLTYTLFFNNFSKKYRILNLLLLSNI
;
A
#
# COMPACT_ATOMS: atom_id res chain seq x y z
N MET A 1 8.54 22.17 19.14
CA MET A 1 8.98 22.20 17.72
C MET A 1 7.73 22.13 16.83
N LYS A 2 7.48 23.13 15.97
CA LYS A 2 6.28 23.14 15.10
C LYS A 2 6.41 22.03 14.05
N SER A 3 5.38 21.19 13.91
CA SER A 3 5.31 20.17 12.86
C SER A 3 5.25 20.84 11.48
N THR A 4 6.07 20.40 10.54
CA THR A 4 6.01 20.87 9.14
C THR A 4 4.72 20.41 8.48
N ILE A 5 4.31 21.07 7.39
CA ILE A 5 3.10 20.70 6.64
C ILE A 5 3.19 19.27 6.08
N PHE A 6 4.41 18.84 5.75
CA PHE A 6 4.74 17.49 5.30
C PHE A 6 4.48 16.46 6.40
N GLN A 7 4.94 16.72 7.63
CA GLN A 7 4.69 15.83 8.77
C GLN A 7 3.20 15.68 9.10
N LYS A 8 2.41 16.73 8.91
CA LYS A 8 0.95 16.68 9.15
C LYS A 8 0.22 15.76 8.16
N HIS A 9 0.66 15.72 6.91
CA HIS A 9 0.00 14.97 5.84
C HIS A 9 0.77 13.71 5.43
N ALA A 10 1.82 13.33 6.15
CA ALA A 10 2.70 12.22 5.79
C ALA A 10 1.95 10.89 5.62
N VAL A 11 0.96 10.62 6.48
CA VAL A 11 0.11 9.42 6.37
C VAL A 11 -0.69 9.44 5.06
N LEU A 12 -1.31 10.57 4.71
CA LEU A 12 -2.08 10.70 3.48
C LEU A 12 -1.20 10.60 2.23
N LEU A 13 -0.05 11.27 2.22
CA LEU A 13 0.87 11.24 1.09
C LEU A 13 1.46 9.85 0.85
N SER A 14 1.79 9.11 1.92
CA SER A 14 2.31 7.74 1.82
C SER A 14 1.27 6.75 1.31
N ILE A 15 0.02 6.81 1.80
CA ILE A 15 -1.03 5.91 1.31
C ILE A 15 -1.41 6.20 -0.14
N LEU A 16 -1.51 7.47 -0.54
CA LEU A 16 -1.80 7.83 -1.94
C LEU A 16 -0.71 7.32 -2.88
N THR A 17 0.56 7.52 -2.50
CA THR A 17 1.70 6.99 -3.25
C THR A 17 1.63 5.46 -3.35
N SER A 18 1.33 4.76 -2.25
CA SER A 18 1.17 3.31 -2.24
C SER A 18 0.08 2.84 -3.21
N VAL A 19 -1.13 3.41 -3.12
CA VAL A 19 -2.26 3.05 -3.98
C VAL A 19 -1.96 3.30 -5.45
N LEU A 20 -1.36 4.45 -5.78
CA LEU A 20 -0.96 4.77 -7.15
C LEU A 20 0.03 3.74 -7.71
N LEU A 21 1.02 3.32 -6.92
CA LEU A 21 1.99 2.31 -7.33
C LEU A 21 1.36 0.93 -7.53
N ILE A 22 0.42 0.52 -6.66
CA ILE A 22 -0.32 -0.74 -6.83
C ILE A 22 -1.21 -0.69 -8.08
N VAL A 23 -1.91 0.42 -8.33
CA VAL A 23 -2.71 0.60 -9.54
C VAL A 23 -1.83 0.56 -10.79
N MET A 24 -0.68 1.24 -10.78
CA MET A 24 0.32 1.15 -11.85
C MET A 24 0.80 -0.28 -12.09
N ALA A 25 1.00 -1.07 -11.03
CA ALA A 25 1.34 -2.48 -11.15
C ALA A 25 0.24 -3.28 -11.88
N THR A 26 -1.05 -2.98 -11.67
CA THR A 26 -2.14 -3.67 -12.39
C THR A 26 -2.11 -3.41 -13.91
N PHE A 27 -1.73 -2.20 -14.33
CA PHE A 27 -1.59 -1.86 -15.76
C PHE A 27 -0.38 -2.53 -16.42
N LEU A 28 0.62 -2.91 -15.62
CA LEU A 28 1.84 -3.59 -16.09
C LEU A 28 1.77 -5.11 -15.93
N TYR A 29 0.68 -5.64 -15.38
CA TYR A 29 0.53 -7.08 -15.22
C TYR A 29 0.25 -7.72 -16.59
N PRO A 30 1.04 -8.71 -17.02
CA PRO A 30 0.98 -9.20 -18.40
C PRO A 30 -0.27 -10.05 -18.67
N GLY A 31 -0.69 -10.88 -17.71
CA GLY A 31 -1.91 -11.67 -17.88
C GLY A 31 -2.01 -12.96 -17.09
N GLY A 32 -3.07 -13.69 -17.40
CA GLY A 32 -3.53 -14.90 -16.75
C GLY A 32 -4.35 -14.60 -15.50
N SER A 33 -5.36 -15.42 -15.27
CA SER A 33 -6.19 -15.47 -14.08
C SER A 33 -6.47 -16.92 -13.72
N ILE A 34 -7.04 -17.16 -12.52
CA ILE A 34 -7.35 -18.52 -12.07
C ILE A 34 -8.43 -19.17 -12.96
N VAL A 35 -9.31 -18.36 -13.55
CA VAL A 35 -10.39 -18.84 -14.42
C VAL A 35 -9.99 -18.94 -15.88
N ASP A 36 -9.00 -18.16 -16.32
CA ASP A 36 -8.48 -18.13 -17.68
C ASP A 36 -6.99 -17.77 -17.66
N MET A 37 -6.13 -18.75 -17.92
CA MET A 37 -4.68 -18.57 -17.91
C MET A 37 -4.18 -17.77 -19.13
N ASN A 38 -4.95 -17.67 -20.20
CA ASN A 38 -4.56 -16.97 -21.42
C ASN A 38 -5.10 -15.54 -21.49
N SER A 39 -5.86 -15.09 -20.47
CA SER A 39 -6.39 -13.73 -20.42
C SER A 39 -5.27 -12.69 -20.41
N THR A 40 -5.40 -11.60 -21.15
CA THR A 40 -4.42 -10.51 -21.13
C THR A 40 -4.69 -9.51 -20.01
N GLY A 41 -3.65 -9.00 -19.36
CA GLY A 41 -3.78 -7.95 -18.35
C GLY A 41 -4.28 -8.42 -16.98
N PHE A 42 -4.44 -7.47 -16.05
CA PHE A 42 -5.01 -7.74 -14.74
C PHE A 42 -6.55 -7.70 -14.76
N SER A 43 -7.17 -8.80 -14.33
CA SER A 43 -8.61 -8.87 -14.09
C SER A 43 -8.95 -8.54 -12.65
N TRP A 44 -9.60 -7.39 -12.42
CA TRP A 44 -10.06 -6.99 -11.08
C TRP A 44 -11.06 -7.97 -10.43
N LYS A 45 -11.71 -8.82 -11.24
CA LYS A 45 -12.65 -9.83 -10.76
C LYS A 45 -11.96 -11.17 -10.47
N HIS A 46 -10.93 -11.53 -11.24
CA HIS A 46 -10.38 -12.88 -11.25
C HIS A 46 -8.92 -12.99 -10.80
N ASN A 47 -8.22 -11.86 -10.66
CA ASN A 47 -6.88 -11.81 -10.10
C ASN A 47 -6.90 -11.29 -8.66
N PHE A 48 -6.03 -11.89 -7.84
CA PHE A 48 -5.71 -11.38 -6.53
C PHE A 48 -4.57 -10.35 -6.63
N ILE A 49 -4.58 -9.34 -5.75
CA ILE A 49 -3.47 -8.38 -5.64
C ILE A 49 -2.14 -9.09 -5.39
N SER A 50 -2.13 -10.23 -4.69
CA SER A 50 -0.94 -11.06 -4.49
C SER A 50 -0.33 -11.58 -5.80
N ASN A 51 -1.11 -11.71 -6.88
CA ASN A 51 -0.58 -12.12 -8.18
C ASN A 51 0.41 -11.10 -8.76
N LEU A 52 0.30 -9.83 -8.39
CA LEU A 52 1.22 -8.78 -8.83
C LEU A 52 2.66 -9.00 -8.34
N PHE A 53 2.87 -9.76 -7.26
CA PHE A 53 4.18 -9.93 -6.60
C PHE A 53 4.98 -11.14 -7.13
N GLY A 54 4.36 -11.98 -7.97
CA GLY A 54 5.01 -13.15 -8.55
C GLY A 54 6.13 -12.78 -9.51
N ALA A 55 7.19 -13.60 -9.60
CA ALA A 55 8.25 -13.42 -10.60
C ALA A 55 7.72 -13.61 -12.03
N LYS A 56 6.73 -14.49 -12.16
CA LYS A 56 5.94 -14.69 -13.38
C LYS A 56 4.48 -14.41 -13.06
N ALA A 57 3.73 -14.00 -14.07
CA ALA A 57 2.28 -13.89 -13.99
C ALA A 57 1.64 -15.27 -14.16
N ILE A 58 0.31 -15.36 -14.02
CA ILE A 58 -0.40 -16.65 -14.07
C ILE A 58 -0.27 -17.28 -15.47
N ASN A 59 -0.21 -16.46 -16.52
CA ASN A 59 0.03 -16.92 -17.89
C ASN A 59 1.46 -17.43 -18.15
N GLY A 60 2.37 -17.36 -17.16
CA GLY A 60 3.75 -17.83 -17.27
C GLY A 60 4.74 -16.80 -17.80
N GLU A 61 4.29 -15.62 -18.23
CA GLU A 61 5.15 -14.53 -18.69
C GLU A 61 5.90 -13.88 -17.52
N ALA A 62 7.06 -13.28 -17.81
CA ALA A 62 7.79 -12.49 -16.83
C ALA A 62 6.91 -11.32 -16.36
N ASN A 63 6.87 -11.06 -15.05
CA ASN A 63 5.95 -10.09 -14.47
C ASN A 63 6.66 -8.77 -14.12
N PRO A 64 6.62 -7.74 -14.99
CA PRO A 64 7.22 -6.43 -14.68
C PRO A 64 6.44 -5.66 -13.59
N ALA A 65 5.16 -6.01 -13.33
CA ALA A 65 4.38 -5.39 -12.26
C ALA A 65 4.97 -5.62 -10.87
N ARG A 66 5.77 -6.69 -10.70
CA ARG A 66 6.35 -7.12 -9.42
C ARG A 66 7.06 -6.01 -8.66
N TRP A 67 7.89 -5.23 -9.34
CA TRP A 67 8.68 -4.19 -8.70
C TRP A 67 7.81 -3.03 -8.23
N TRP A 68 6.83 -2.63 -9.04
CA TRP A 68 5.86 -1.61 -8.68
C TRP A 68 5.01 -2.04 -7.48
N ALA A 69 4.59 -3.31 -7.45
CA ALA A 69 3.86 -3.89 -6.33
C ALA A 69 4.68 -3.87 -5.03
N PHE A 70 5.96 -4.25 -5.07
CA PHE A 70 6.84 -4.21 -3.90
C PHE A 70 7.08 -2.80 -3.38
N ILE A 71 7.37 -1.85 -4.27
CA ILE A 71 7.58 -0.45 -3.86
C ILE A 71 6.28 0.11 -3.27
N GLY A 72 5.13 -0.16 -3.90
CA GLY A 72 3.81 0.22 -3.37
C GLY A 72 3.56 -0.35 -1.98
N MET A 73 3.90 -1.62 -1.75
CA MET A 73 3.76 -2.25 -0.43
C MET A 73 4.73 -1.69 0.61
N ALA A 74 5.94 -1.27 0.21
CA ALA A 74 6.86 -0.59 1.12
C ALA A 74 6.29 0.74 1.64
N PHE A 75 5.67 1.54 0.75
CA PHE A 75 4.94 2.74 1.14
C PHE A 75 3.70 2.43 1.99
N HIS A 76 3.03 1.32 1.75
CA HIS A 76 1.90 0.87 2.57
C HIS A 76 2.34 0.56 4.00
N SER A 77 3.43 -0.19 4.16
CA SER A 77 4.02 -0.47 5.47
C SER A 77 4.43 0.81 6.19
N LEU A 78 5.06 1.76 5.48
CA LEU A 78 5.42 3.07 6.03
C LEU A 78 4.19 3.85 6.50
N THR A 79 3.09 3.78 5.74
CA THR A 79 1.80 4.40 6.11
C THR A 79 1.36 3.91 7.48
N TYR A 80 1.35 2.58 7.70
CA TYR A 80 0.96 2.02 8.99
C TYR A 80 1.91 2.42 10.11
N THR A 81 3.23 2.41 9.89
CA THR A 81 4.19 2.89 10.88
C THR A 81 3.91 4.34 11.30
N LEU A 82 3.70 5.23 10.33
CA LEU A 82 3.41 6.64 10.59
C LEU A 82 2.06 6.82 11.29
N PHE A 83 1.03 6.11 10.85
CA PHE A 83 -0.30 6.15 11.44
C PHE A 83 -0.27 5.75 12.91
N PHE A 84 0.27 4.56 13.22
CA PHE A 84 0.30 4.05 14.59
C PHE A 84 1.18 4.89 15.52
N ASN A 85 2.29 5.42 15.03
CA ASN A 85 3.13 6.33 15.81
C ASN A 85 2.39 7.63 16.17
N ASN A 86 1.69 8.23 15.19
CA ASN A 86 0.92 9.46 15.40
C ASN A 86 -0.28 9.22 16.32
N PHE A 87 -0.97 8.10 16.11
CA PHE A 87 -2.08 7.65 16.95
C PHE A 87 -1.63 7.45 18.40
N SER A 88 -0.60 6.63 18.63
CA SER A 88 -0.06 6.34 19.97
C SER A 88 0.32 7.61 20.73
N LYS A 89 1.00 8.57 20.09
CA LYS A 89 1.34 9.86 20.69
C LYS A 89 0.11 10.65 21.12
N LYS A 90 -0.94 10.69 20.28
CA LYS A 90 -2.19 11.40 20.58
C LYS A 90 -2.95 10.76 21.75
N TYR A 91 -3.03 9.43 21.77
CA TYR A 91 -3.66 8.69 22.87
C TYR A 91 -2.93 8.86 24.20
N ARG A 92 -1.58 8.83 24.19
CA ARG A 92 -0.78 9.07 25.39
C ARG A 92 -1.05 10.45 25.99
N ILE A 93 -1.12 11.49 25.15
CA ILE A 93 -1.40 12.87 25.60
C ILE A 93 -2.82 12.97 26.17
N LEU A 94 -3.81 12.39 25.49
CA LEU A 94 -5.19 12.38 25.96
C LEU A 94 -5.32 11.72 27.33
N ASN A 95 -4.66 10.58 27.54
CA ASN A 95 -4.69 9.87 28.82
C ASN A 95 -4.04 10.68 29.95
N LEU A 96 -2.89 11.31 29.69
CA LEU A 96 -2.23 12.18 30.69
C LEU A 96 -3.11 13.37 31.10
N LEU A 97 -3.83 13.98 30.15
CA LEU A 97 -4.74 15.09 30.43
C LEU A 97 -5.98 14.67 31.23
N LEU A 98 -6.49 13.45 31.01
CA LEU A 98 -7.60 12.91 31.80
C LEU A 98 -7.17 12.63 33.24
N LEU A 99 -6.00 12.02 33.42
CA LEU A 99 -5.45 11.72 34.75
C LEU A 99 -5.02 12.97 35.54
N SER A 100 -4.68 14.08 34.88
CA SER A 100 -4.33 15.34 35.56
C SER A 100 -5.55 16.19 35.95
N ASN A 101 -6.76 15.81 35.52
CA ASN A 101 -8.02 16.51 35.81
C ASN A 101 -8.92 15.71 36.79
N ILE A 102 -8.39 14.66 37.40
CA ILE A 102 -8.98 13.88 38.50
C ILE A 102 -8.13 14.17 39.75
#